data_AF-W6MTY0-F1
#
_entry.id   AF-W6MTY0-F1
#
_cell.length_a   1.000
_cell.length_b   1.000
_cell.length_c   1.000
_cell.angle_alpha   90.00
_cell.angle_beta   90.00
_cell.angle_gamma   90.00
#
_symmetry.space_group_name_H-M   'P 1'
#
loop_
_entity.id
_entity.type
_entity.pdbx_description
1 polymer ?
#
loop_
_entity_poly.entity_id
_entity_poly.type
_entity_poly.pdbx_seq_one_letter_code
_entity_poly.pdbx_strand_id
1 'polypeptide(L)'
;MAVKEKARQLIKLLEKLPDDRVKHFASFKQTQIDKFNPIAGLQSTSTKKRSRGITDIVKTSVIQTEVTEPRPIKTDLYTEPVLDRQIVALKNILNDKHSKFYPLGDKLLRPKGNPNYYDRLVDNLTGEKKENFLRGMWTVVTGKY
;
A
#
# COMPACT_ATOMS: atom_id res chain seq x y z
N MET A 1 9.78 -5.09 28.40
CA MET A 1 9.95 -3.67 28.08
C MET A 1 10.40 -3.48 26.63
N ALA A 2 11.47 -4.16 26.19
CA ALA A 2 12.03 -4.04 24.83
C ALA A 2 11.02 -4.18 23.67
N VAL A 3 10.14 -5.19 23.69
CA VAL A 3 9.13 -5.40 22.63
C VAL A 3 8.22 -4.18 22.43
N LYS A 4 7.74 -3.56 23.51
CA LYS A 4 6.88 -2.36 23.43
C LYS A 4 7.64 -1.17 22.83
N GLU A 5 8.91 -1.00 23.18
CA GLU A 5 9.75 0.08 22.67
C GLU A 5 10.04 -0.08 21.17
N LYS A 6 10.35 -1.30 20.73
CA LYS A 6 10.54 -1.63 19.31
C LYS A 6 9.25 -1.39 18.52
N ALA A 7 8.10 -1.78 19.05
CA ALA A 7 6.80 -1.51 18.44
C ALA A 7 6.53 0.01 18.31
N ARG A 8 6.87 0.81 19.33
CA ARG A 8 6.79 2.29 19.25
C ARG A 8 7.73 2.86 18.18
N GLN A 9 8.96 2.34 18.07
CA GLN A 9 9.89 2.74 17.02
C GLN A 9 9.34 2.42 15.63
N LEU A 10 8.70 1.26 15.48
CA LEU A 10 8.07 0.83 14.23
C LEU A 10 6.92 1.76 13.85
N ILE A 11 6.04 2.13 14.79
CA ILE A 11 4.97 3.11 14.58
C ILE A 11 5.53 4.46 14.10
N LYS A 12 6.58 4.97 14.77
CA LYS A 12 7.25 6.23 14.35
C LYS A 12 7.81 6.17 12.92
N LEU A 13 8.23 5.00 12.45
CA LEU A 13 8.67 4.82 11.06
C LEU A 13 7.48 4.75 10.09
N LEU A 14 6.40 4.09 10.47
CA LEU A 14 5.17 4.03 9.68
C LEU A 14 4.54 5.41 9.50
N GLU A 15 4.58 6.27 10.52
CA GLU A 15 4.07 7.65 10.46
C GLU A 15 4.77 8.49 9.38
N LYS A 16 6.04 8.19 9.08
CA LYS A 16 6.82 8.87 8.03
C LYS A 16 6.47 8.42 6.61
N LEU A 17 5.74 7.31 6.44
CA LEU A 17 5.33 6.87 5.12
C LEU A 17 4.32 7.85 4.51
N PRO A 18 4.37 8.07 3.19
CA PRO A 18 3.35 8.84 2.49
C PRO A 18 1.98 8.13 2.57
N ASP A 19 0.93 8.88 2.33
CA ASP A 19 -0.42 8.31 2.17
C ASP A 19 -0.48 7.42 0.93
N ASP A 20 -1.25 6.33 1.00
CA ASP A 20 -1.45 5.46 -0.14
C ASP A 20 -2.25 6.18 -1.24
N ARG A 21 -1.83 5.97 -2.49
CA ARG A 21 -2.48 6.55 -3.68
C ARG A 21 -3.91 6.03 -3.87
N VAL A 22 -4.18 4.79 -3.45
CA VAL A 22 -5.50 4.14 -3.59
C VAL A 22 -6.16 4.00 -2.21
N LYS A 23 -6.86 5.05 -1.77
CA LYS A 23 -7.42 5.14 -0.40
C LYS A 23 -8.72 4.36 -0.17
N HIS A 24 -9.31 3.79 -1.22
CA HIS A 24 -10.72 3.40 -1.21
C HIS A 24 -11.08 2.25 -0.25
N PHE A 25 -10.14 1.36 0.09
CA PHE A 25 -10.47 0.15 0.86
C PHE A 25 -9.56 -0.09 2.05
N ALA A 26 -8.25 0.08 1.90
CA ALA A 26 -7.30 -0.07 2.98
C ALA A 26 -6.05 0.77 2.68
N SER A 27 -5.53 1.43 3.72
CA SER A 27 -4.20 2.03 3.67
C SER A 27 -3.23 1.09 4.37
N PHE A 28 -2.10 0.79 3.72
CA PHE A 28 -0.99 0.05 4.32
C PHE A 28 -0.53 0.73 5.60
N LYS A 29 -0.26 2.04 5.55
CA LYS A 29 0.17 2.85 6.69
C LYS A 29 -0.79 2.68 7.87
N GLN A 30 -2.08 2.92 7.65
CA GLN A 30 -3.09 2.84 8.71
C GLN A 30 -3.22 1.42 9.26
N THR A 31 -3.27 0.42 8.38
CA THR A 31 -3.45 -0.98 8.78
C THR A 31 -2.28 -1.47 9.64
N GLN A 32 -1.06 -1.07 9.31
CA GLN A 32 0.11 -1.43 10.13
C GLN A 32 0.10 -0.67 11.47
N ILE A 33 -0.25 0.62 11.49
CA ILE A 33 -0.35 1.38 12.73
C ILE A 33 -1.38 0.75 13.67
N ASP A 34 -2.58 0.45 13.18
CA ASP A 34 -3.66 -0.18 13.96
C ASP A 34 -3.22 -1.54 14.52
N LYS A 35 -2.43 -2.29 13.76
CA LYS A 35 -1.88 -3.59 14.17
C LYS A 35 -0.83 -3.47 15.27
N PHE A 36 0.07 -2.48 15.22
CA PHE A 36 1.18 -2.34 16.17
C PHE A 36 0.86 -1.49 17.39
N ASN A 37 -0.18 -0.64 17.35
CA ASN A 37 -0.68 0.11 18.50
C ASN A 37 -0.90 -0.75 19.76
N PRO A 38 -1.66 -1.87 19.72
CA PRO A 38 -1.86 -2.71 20.90
C PRO A 38 -0.54 -3.32 21.42
N ILE A 39 0.38 -3.68 20.52
CA ILE A 39 1.69 -4.26 20.86
C ILE A 39 2.57 -3.21 21.56
N ALA A 40 2.47 -1.94 21.14
CA ALA A 40 3.16 -0.81 21.76
C ALA A 40 2.53 -0.35 23.09
N GLY A 41 1.37 -0.90 23.47
CA GLY A 41 0.56 -0.46 24.60
C GLY A 41 -0.10 0.90 24.37
N LEU A 42 -0.34 1.27 23.12
CA LEU A 42 -1.05 2.47 22.71
C LEU A 42 -2.51 2.10 22.39
N GLN A 43 -3.44 3.00 22.69
CA GLN A 43 -4.84 2.83 22.30
C GLN A 43 -4.94 2.94 20.77
N SER A 44 -5.62 1.99 20.13
CA SER A 44 -5.85 2.05 18.69
C SER A 44 -6.65 3.31 18.34
N THR A 45 -6.14 4.14 17.44
CA THR A 45 -6.82 5.35 16.95
C THR A 45 -7.98 5.06 16.00
N SER A 46 -8.36 3.79 15.81
CA SER A 46 -9.40 3.34 14.89
C SER A 46 -10.82 3.57 15.44
N THR A 47 -11.20 4.83 15.70
CA THR A 47 -12.60 5.26 15.94
C THR A 47 -13.13 6.20 14.86
N LYS A 48 -12.49 6.27 13.68
CA LYS A 48 -13.15 6.84 12.50
C LYS A 48 -14.07 5.79 11.89
N LYS A 49 -15.38 5.97 12.09
CA LYS A 49 -16.47 5.27 11.38
C LYS A 49 -16.08 5.10 9.91
N ARG A 50 -15.87 3.86 9.48
CA ARG A 50 -15.74 3.51 8.07
C ARG A 50 -17.02 3.99 7.38
N SER A 51 -16.90 4.96 6.47
CA SER A 51 -17.97 5.33 5.54
C SER A 51 -18.41 4.06 4.82
N ARG A 52 -19.72 3.71 4.95
CA ARG A 52 -20.45 2.63 4.25
C ARG A 52 -19.53 1.60 3.58
N GLY A 53 -19.18 0.57 4.34
CA GLY A 53 -18.29 -0.48 3.87
C GLY A 53 -18.90 -1.27 2.71
N ILE A 54 -18.04 -1.92 1.93
CA ILE A 54 -18.35 -2.87 0.84
C ILE A 54 -19.48 -3.86 1.21
N THR A 55 -19.65 -4.17 2.50
CA THR A 55 -20.74 -4.99 3.03
C THR A 55 -22.15 -4.47 2.67
N ASP A 56 -22.32 -3.17 2.48
CA ASP A 56 -23.62 -2.58 2.09
C ASP A 56 -23.84 -2.66 0.57
N ILE A 57 -22.77 -2.77 -0.23
CA ILE A 57 -22.82 -2.92 -1.70
C ILE A 57 -22.95 -4.41 -2.08
N VAL A 58 -22.29 -5.30 -1.34
CA VAL A 58 -22.29 -6.75 -1.60
C VAL A 58 -23.61 -7.42 -1.20
N LYS A 59 -24.37 -6.83 -0.25
CA LYS A 59 -25.73 -7.29 0.07
C LYS A 59 -26.70 -7.21 -1.12
N THR A 60 -26.43 -6.36 -2.12
CA THR A 60 -27.25 -6.24 -3.34
C THR A 60 -26.80 -7.13 -4.50
N SER A 61 -25.64 -7.81 -4.43
CA SER A 61 -25.11 -8.58 -5.57
C SER A 61 -24.52 -9.92 -5.15
N VAL A 62 -25.38 -10.95 -5.06
CA VAL A 62 -25.17 -12.41 -5.32
C VAL A 62 -23.97 -13.15 -4.69
N ILE A 63 -22.99 -12.48 -4.08
CA ILE A 63 -21.81 -13.07 -3.47
C ILE A 63 -21.97 -12.93 -1.95
N GLN A 64 -22.42 -14.00 -1.31
CA GLN A 64 -22.42 -14.09 0.15
C GLN A 64 -20.98 -14.31 0.62
N THR A 65 -20.16 -13.26 0.65
CA THR A 65 -18.90 -13.31 1.38
C THR A 65 -19.23 -13.26 2.86
N GLU A 66 -19.09 -14.39 3.55
CA GLU A 66 -19.18 -14.44 5.01
C GLU A 66 -18.24 -13.38 5.58
N VAL A 67 -18.82 -12.36 6.23
CA VAL A 67 -18.08 -11.32 6.92
C VAL A 67 -17.42 -12.00 8.12
N THR A 68 -16.21 -12.52 7.91
CA THR A 68 -15.46 -13.15 8.98
C THR A 68 -15.15 -12.10 10.03
N GLU A 69 -15.54 -12.36 11.28
CA GLU A 69 -15.20 -11.51 12.42
C GLU A 69 -13.69 -11.19 12.42
N PRO A 70 -13.29 -9.96 12.82
CA PRO A 70 -11.88 -9.59 12.85
C PRO A 70 -11.13 -10.55 13.78
N ARG A 71 -10.25 -11.37 13.19
CA ARG A 71 -9.45 -12.33 13.95
C ARG A 71 -8.63 -11.59 15.02
N PRO A 72 -8.61 -12.07 16.28
CA PRO A 72 -7.81 -11.44 17.32
C PRO A 72 -6.34 -11.46 16.90
N ILE A 73 -5.67 -10.32 17.06
CA ILE A 73 -4.25 -10.19 16.74
C ILE A 73 -3.47 -11.07 17.71
N LYS A 74 -2.79 -12.10 17.19
CA LYS A 74 -1.91 -12.97 17.97
C LYS A 74 -0.67 -12.18 18.40
N THR A 75 -0.69 -11.63 19.61
CA THR A 75 0.40 -10.81 20.18
C THR A 75 1.69 -11.59 20.37
N ASP A 76 1.57 -12.90 20.61
CA ASP A 76 2.69 -13.76 21.01
C ASP A 76 3.70 -14.00 19.88
N LEU A 77 3.30 -13.73 18.64
CA LEU A 77 4.16 -13.85 17.45
C LEU A 77 5.13 -12.66 17.31
N TYR A 78 4.93 -11.57 18.06
CA TYR A 78 5.76 -10.37 18.00
C TYR A 78 6.89 -10.41 19.02
N THR A 79 7.82 -11.32 18.80
CA THR A 79 9.07 -11.36 19.55
C THR A 79 10.00 -10.23 19.11
N GLU A 80 10.93 -9.85 19.99
CA GLU A 80 11.93 -8.82 19.71
C GLU A 80 12.69 -9.01 18.37
N PRO A 81 13.24 -10.20 18.03
CA PRO A 81 13.96 -10.37 16.76
C PRO A 81 13.06 -10.21 15.53
N VAL A 82 11.77 -10.54 15.66
CA VAL A 82 10.79 -10.35 14.58
C VAL A 82 10.53 -8.86 14.34
N LEU A 83 10.35 -8.09 15.41
CA LEU A 83 10.17 -6.64 15.33
C LEU A 83 11.41 -5.94 14.77
N ASP A 84 12.61 -6.40 15.13
CA ASP A 84 13.85 -5.85 14.59
C ASP A 84 13.97 -6.06 13.08
N ARG A 85 13.65 -7.26 12.59
CA ARG A 85 13.61 -7.54 11.14
C ARG A 85 12.61 -6.64 10.43
N GLN A 86 11.45 -6.39 11.03
CA GLN A 86 10.44 -5.50 10.47
C GLN A 86 10.92 -4.04 10.42
N ILE A 87 11.60 -3.56 11.46
CA ILE A 87 12.21 -2.23 11.49
C ILE A 87 13.26 -2.08 10.37
N VAL A 88 14.12 -3.09 10.20
CA VAL A 88 15.12 -3.09 9.12
C VAL A 88 14.44 -3.07 7.74
N ALA A 89 13.41 -3.89 7.55
CA ALA A 89 12.64 -3.90 6.30
C ALA A 89 11.99 -2.54 6.01
N LEU A 90 11.33 -1.93 7.00
CA LEU A 90 10.72 -0.60 6.87
C LEU A 90 11.75 0.48 6.55
N LYS A 91 12.93 0.46 7.19
CA LYS A 91 14.02 1.38 6.87
C LYS A 91 14.52 1.18 5.44
N ASN A 92 14.62 -0.06 4.97
CA ASN A 92 15.03 -0.35 3.59
C ASN A 92 14.02 0.19 2.57
N ILE A 93 12.72 0.08 2.86
CA ILE A 93 11.65 0.62 2.03
C ILE A 93 11.70 2.15 2.03
N LEU A 94 11.76 2.79 3.21
CA LEU A 94 11.81 4.25 3.35
C LEU A 94 13.02 4.89 2.66
N ASN A 95 14.15 4.18 2.62
CA ASN A 95 15.38 4.68 2.01
C ASN A 95 15.50 4.31 0.52
N ASP A 96 14.48 3.71 -0.09
CA ASP A 96 14.48 3.21 -1.46
C ASP A 96 15.70 2.32 -1.77
N LYS A 97 16.15 1.52 -0.78
CA LYS A 97 17.43 0.80 -0.85
C LYS A 97 17.55 -0.03 -2.12
N HIS A 98 16.51 -0.80 -2.46
CA HIS A 98 16.52 -1.69 -3.62
C HIS A 98 16.43 -0.93 -4.94
N SER A 99 15.68 0.17 -4.99
CA SER A 99 15.63 1.03 -6.18
C SER A 99 16.98 1.66 -6.47
N LYS A 100 17.71 2.08 -5.43
CA LYS A 100 19.06 2.65 -5.54
C LYS A 100 20.10 1.61 -5.90
N PHE A 101 19.99 0.40 -5.34
CA PHE A 101 20.96 -0.68 -5.57
C PHE A 101 20.80 -1.32 -6.95
N TYR A 102 19.57 -1.38 -7.48
CA TYR A 102 19.27 -1.92 -8.81
C TYR A 102 18.63 -0.84 -9.68
N PRO A 103 19.40 0.16 -10.16
CA PRO A 103 18.86 1.19 -11.03
C PRO A 103 18.37 0.55 -12.33
N LEU A 104 17.10 0.78 -12.66
CA LEU A 104 16.52 0.30 -13.91
C LEU A 104 17.01 1.20 -15.04
N GLY A 105 17.71 0.61 -16.01
CA GLY A 105 18.14 1.33 -17.20
C GLY A 105 16.95 1.71 -18.10
N ASP A 106 17.12 2.77 -18.88
CA ASP A 106 16.08 3.29 -19.79
C ASP A 106 15.53 2.24 -20.76
N LYS A 107 16.34 1.23 -21.12
CA LYS A 107 15.88 0.14 -21.99
C LYS A 107 14.79 -0.74 -21.35
N LEU A 108 14.80 -0.88 -20.03
CA LEU A 108 13.79 -1.64 -19.28
C LEU A 108 12.57 -0.78 -18.95
N LEU A 109 12.79 0.51 -18.67
CA LEU A 109 11.70 1.45 -18.39
C LEU A 109 10.94 1.81 -19.68
N ARG A 110 11.66 2.10 -20.77
CA ARG A 110 11.11 2.53 -22.06
C ARG A 110 11.42 1.47 -23.12
N PRO A 111 10.54 0.47 -23.31
CA PRO A 111 10.77 -0.56 -24.32
C PRO A 111 10.80 0.08 -25.72
N LYS A 112 11.80 -0.28 -26.52
CA LYS A 112 12.03 0.30 -27.87
C LYS A 112 10.82 0.19 -28.80
N GLY A 113 9.97 -0.82 -28.61
CA GLY A 113 8.79 -1.04 -29.46
C GLY A 113 7.66 -0.03 -29.24
N ASN A 114 7.52 0.52 -28.04
CA ASN A 114 6.49 1.52 -27.73
C ASN A 114 6.87 2.35 -26.49
N PRO A 115 7.75 3.36 -26.64
CA PRO A 115 8.16 4.22 -25.53
C PRO A 115 6.98 5.04 -24.98
N ASN A 116 6.08 5.51 -25.86
CA ASN A 116 4.93 6.35 -25.51
C ASN A 116 3.92 5.64 -24.59
N TYR A 117 3.84 4.31 -24.62
CA TYR A 117 2.94 3.54 -23.75
C TYR A 117 3.39 3.56 -22.30
N TYR A 118 4.69 3.44 -22.05
CA TYR A 118 5.21 3.47 -20.68
C TYR A 118 5.02 4.85 -20.05
N ASP A 119 5.36 5.93 -20.77
CA ASP A 119 5.17 7.29 -20.27
C ASP A 119 3.68 7.56 -19.96
N ARG A 120 2.76 7.03 -20.76
CA ARG A 120 1.31 7.07 -20.45
C ARG A 120 0.92 6.31 -19.19
N LEU A 121 1.49 5.13 -18.95
CA LEU A 121 1.23 4.39 -17.72
C LEU A 121 1.74 5.14 -16.49
N VAL A 122 2.94 5.74 -16.58
CA VAL A 122 3.52 6.53 -15.50
C VAL A 122 2.69 7.78 -15.23
N ASP A 123 2.30 8.53 -16.26
CA ASP A 123 1.48 9.74 -16.14
C ASP A 123 0.11 9.46 -15.51
N ASN A 124 -0.51 8.32 -15.83
CA ASN A 124 -1.76 7.88 -15.20
C ASN A 124 -1.54 7.48 -13.73
N LEU A 125 -0.39 6.86 -13.40
CA LEU A 125 -0.06 6.44 -12.04
C LEU A 125 0.27 7.61 -11.12
N THR A 126 0.93 8.66 -11.64
CA THR A 126 1.24 9.90 -10.93
C THR A 126 0.03 10.83 -10.83
N GLY A 127 -0.95 10.67 -11.73
CA GLY A 127 -2.17 11.47 -11.78
C GLY A 127 -1.99 12.80 -12.50
N GLU A 128 -0.84 13.01 -13.17
CA GLU A 128 -0.52 14.25 -13.86
C GLU A 128 -1.30 14.40 -15.17
N LYS A 129 -1.63 13.30 -15.85
CA LYS A 129 -2.47 13.33 -17.06
C LYS A 129 -3.47 12.18 -17.06
N LYS A 130 -4.74 12.50 -16.83
CA LYS A 130 -5.84 11.58 -17.12
C LYS A 130 -6.06 11.58 -18.62
N GLU A 131 -5.52 10.59 -19.33
CA GLU A 131 -5.96 10.37 -20.70
C GLU A 131 -7.39 9.83 -20.71
N ASN A 132 -8.23 10.37 -21.60
CA ASN A 132 -9.57 9.85 -21.82
C ASN A 132 -9.46 8.40 -22.30
N PHE A 133 -10.13 7.47 -21.62
CA PHE A 133 -10.14 6.02 -21.89
C PHE A 133 -10.31 5.67 -23.39
N LEU A 134 -11.09 6.49 -24.10
CA LEU A 134 -11.30 6.42 -25.55
C LEU A 134 -10.01 6.55 -26.38
N ARG A 135 -9.08 7.42 -25.98
CA ARG A 135 -7.80 7.65 -26.65
C ARG A 135 -6.86 6.44 -26.51
N GLY A 136 -6.88 5.79 -25.34
CA GLY A 136 -6.18 4.53 -25.10
C GLY A 136 -6.70 3.40 -25.99
N MET A 137 -8.02 3.25 -26.08
CA MET A 137 -8.66 2.30 -27.02
C MET A 137 -8.29 2.61 -28.48
N TRP A 138 -8.38 3.87 -28.90
CA TRP A 138 -8.06 4.26 -30.29
C TRP A 138 -6.60 4.01 -30.65
N THR A 139 -5.68 4.15 -29.69
CA THR A 139 -4.25 3.84 -29.88
C THR A 139 -4.03 2.34 -30.15
N VAL A 140 -4.69 1.47 -29.39
CA VAL A 140 -4.57 0.01 -29.56
C VAL A 140 -5.10 -0.43 -30.92
N VAL A 141 -6.22 0.15 -31.35
CA VAL A 141 -6.86 -0.19 -32.64
C VAL A 141 -6.05 0.34 -33.84
N THR A 142 -5.50 1.55 -33.74
CA THR A 142 -4.84 2.19 -34.89
C THR A 142 -3.35 1.88 -35.02
N GLY A 143 -2.72 1.35 -33.97
CA GLY A 143 -1.28 1.04 -33.97
C GLY A 143 -0.37 2.24 -34.24
N LYS A 144 -0.94 3.45 -34.26
CA LYS A 144 -0.23 4.71 -34.50
C LYS A 144 0.10 5.34 -33.14
N TYR A 145 1.40 5.55 -32.94
CA TYR A 145 2.01 6.11 -31.74
C TYR A 145 1.96 7.63 -31.71
#